data_AF-A0A3L7SI08-F1
#
_entry.id   AF-A0A3L7SI08-F1
#
_cell.length_a   1.000
_cell.length_b   1.000
_cell.length_c   1.000
_cell.angle_alpha   90.00
_cell.angle_beta   90.00
_cell.angle_gamma   90.00
#
_symmetry.space_group_name_H-M   'P 1'
#
loop_
_entity.id
_entity.type
_entity.pdbx_description
1 polymer ?
#
loop_
_entity_poly.entity_id
_entity_poly.type
_entity_poly.pdbx_seq_one_letter_code
_entity_poly.pdbx_strand_id
1 'polypeptide(L)'
;MLPRRQTVVGVGRPFFGRLDREVRISGVALLILVAGCSRLPDSAYNLRADVEKLELPAKHKAQIARYLTAYHGSPSNPRMALPKEGEKASEAEGVDAIGRVDKPGYDRLHLVFGRDVYARQCAGCHGTTGDGKGPAAVHLNPPPRDYRNGIFKFASTPRGSKPRRDDLRRIVIYGAKGTSMPAFRFLPEEEREAVIDYVQTLSARGELEINLIREATDELVEEDDFDPATVAGFVTDINASWARADEELVRPLTVNPAKTPETVRDGAVAFAEMYCVKCHNRDAAGSKSADVGVDTWGRIAFPANLAMGMLHGGRRPEDIYRRIYSGINGTPMPASKDPNTVTGETAEERSERIWHLVHFITEVIENNGIPEAEQAAIDEVLQKRAAPAEPAAAAGIPADGLDHHAAVPLFPGSEADPVHAKGGIHEP
;
A
#
# COMPACT_ATOMS: atom_id res chain seq x y z
N MET A 1 -23.59 -64.35 22.82
CA MET A 1 -24.39 -65.17 23.75
C MET A 1 -24.49 -64.41 25.08
N LEU A 2 -25.67 -63.86 25.38
CA LEU A 2 -26.08 -63.44 26.72
C LEU A 2 -26.43 -64.70 27.54
N PRO A 3 -26.35 -64.67 28.89
CA PRO A 3 -27.57 -64.42 29.69
C PRO A 3 -27.32 -63.57 30.97
N ARG A 4 -28.23 -62.64 31.34
CA ARG A 4 -29.31 -62.73 32.39
C ARG A 4 -28.78 -62.94 33.83
N ARG A 5 -29.37 -62.44 34.94
CA ARG A 5 -30.49 -61.54 35.34
C ARG A 5 -30.50 -61.57 36.89
N GLN A 6 -30.95 -60.46 37.54
CA GLN A 6 -31.85 -60.39 38.73
C GLN A 6 -31.38 -61.00 40.09
N THR A 7 -31.74 -60.61 41.33
CA THR A 7 -32.60 -59.61 42.02
C THR A 7 -32.44 -59.81 43.56
N VAL A 8 -33.09 -58.94 44.38
CA VAL A 8 -33.61 -59.14 45.77
C VAL A 8 -32.66 -58.66 46.90
N VAL A 9 -32.87 -57.51 47.59
CA VAL A 9 -33.87 -57.07 48.62
C VAL A 9 -33.53 -57.49 50.06
N GLY A 10 -33.56 -56.51 50.98
CA GLY A 10 -33.57 -56.68 52.45
C GLY A 10 -32.97 -55.45 53.16
N VAL A 11 -33.67 -54.31 53.25
CA VAL A 11 -34.58 -53.88 54.35
C VAL A 11 -33.95 -53.96 55.75
N GLY A 12 -33.60 -52.80 56.28
CA GLY A 12 -33.27 -52.56 57.69
C GLY A 12 -33.42 -51.08 58.04
N ARG A 13 -34.55 -50.73 58.65
CA ARG A 13 -34.83 -49.49 59.42
C ARG A 13 -35.29 -49.97 60.81
N PRO A 14 -35.38 -49.14 61.88
CA PRO A 14 -35.15 -47.70 61.98
C PRO A 14 -34.30 -47.28 63.20
N PHE A 15 -33.91 -46.01 63.31
CA PHE A 15 -33.87 -45.34 64.62
C PHE A 15 -34.33 -43.90 64.47
N PHE A 16 -35.35 -43.57 65.26
CA PHE A 16 -35.99 -42.26 65.37
C PHE A 16 -35.08 -41.31 66.16
N GLY A 17 -34.95 -40.07 65.69
CA GLY A 17 -34.33 -38.97 66.39
C GLY A 17 -34.83 -37.66 65.82
N ARG A 18 -36.02 -37.26 66.28
CA ARG A 18 -36.68 -35.98 65.97
C ARG A 18 -35.96 -34.87 66.73
N LEU A 19 -35.43 -33.87 66.02
CA LEU A 19 -35.24 -32.54 66.59
C LEU A 19 -35.79 -31.52 65.60
N ASP A 20 -36.93 -30.96 66.00
CA ASP A 20 -37.55 -29.81 65.39
C ASP A 20 -36.64 -28.58 65.58
N ARG A 21 -36.21 -27.99 64.48
CA ARG A 21 -35.80 -26.58 64.45
C ARG A 21 -36.31 -25.95 63.17
N GLU A 22 -37.25 -25.03 63.34
CA GLU A 22 -37.74 -24.14 62.30
C GLU A 22 -36.56 -23.40 61.65
N VAL A 23 -36.41 -23.57 60.34
CA VAL A 23 -35.59 -22.69 59.52
C VAL A 23 -36.55 -21.92 58.63
N ARG A 24 -36.70 -20.63 58.93
CA ARG A 24 -37.40 -19.65 58.11
C ARG A 24 -36.82 -19.69 56.69
N ILE A 25 -37.66 -20.02 55.71
CA ILE A 25 -37.33 -19.91 54.30
C ILE A 25 -37.32 -18.41 53.96
N SER A 26 -36.16 -17.77 54.05
CA SER A 26 -35.93 -16.51 53.34
C SER A 26 -35.87 -16.85 51.86
N GLY A 27 -36.96 -16.55 51.14
CA GLY A 27 -37.01 -16.59 49.69
C GLY A 27 -35.98 -15.62 49.12
N VAL A 28 -34.83 -16.15 48.70
CA VAL A 28 -33.99 -15.46 47.73
C VAL A 28 -34.71 -15.59 46.40
N ALA A 29 -35.47 -14.56 46.05
CA ALA A 29 -35.88 -14.36 44.67
C ALA A 29 -34.60 -14.23 43.84
N LEU A 30 -34.25 -15.30 43.13
CA LEU A 30 -33.22 -15.27 42.11
C LEU A 30 -33.76 -14.36 40.99
N LEU A 31 -33.49 -13.06 41.12
CA LEU A 31 -33.54 -12.12 40.01
C LEU A 31 -32.55 -12.66 38.98
N ILE A 32 -33.08 -13.44 38.02
CA ILE A 32 -32.42 -13.66 36.75
C ILE A 32 -32.38 -12.28 36.11
N LEU A 33 -31.29 -11.55 36.36
CA LEU A 33 -30.85 -10.47 35.50
C LEU A 33 -30.71 -11.12 34.12
N VAL A 34 -31.75 -10.96 33.30
CA VAL A 34 -31.60 -11.01 31.85
C VAL A 34 -30.65 -9.86 31.57
N ALA A 35 -29.35 -10.13 31.66
CA ALA A 35 -28.35 -9.36 30.98
C ALA A 35 -28.71 -9.54 29.51
N GLY A 36 -29.60 -8.67 29.03
CA GLY A 36 -29.81 -8.50 27.60
C GLY A 36 -28.42 -8.39 27.03
N CYS A 37 -28.12 -9.21 26.02
CA CYS A 37 -26.94 -9.03 25.20
C CYS A 37 -27.00 -7.60 24.70
N SER A 38 -26.40 -6.66 25.44
CA SER A 38 -26.08 -5.35 24.94
C SER A 38 -25.18 -5.67 23.77
N ARG A 39 -25.72 -5.58 22.55
CA ARG A 39 -24.88 -5.48 21.36
C ARG A 39 -23.90 -4.38 21.72
N LEU A 40 -22.63 -4.73 21.91
CA LEU A 40 -21.59 -3.71 21.93
C LEU A 40 -21.89 -2.82 20.72
N PRO A 41 -21.95 -1.49 20.89
CA PRO A 41 -22.23 -0.61 19.77
C PRO A 41 -21.31 -1.04 18.64
N ASP A 42 -21.88 -1.18 17.43
CA ASP A 42 -21.12 -1.59 16.26
C ASP A 42 -19.86 -0.72 16.24
N SER A 43 -18.69 -1.35 16.39
CA SER A 43 -17.42 -0.63 16.40
C SER A 43 -17.40 0.18 15.12
N ALA A 44 -17.30 1.51 15.20
CA ALA A 44 -17.15 2.35 14.03
C ALA A 44 -15.68 2.33 13.57
N TYR A 45 -15.44 2.59 12.28
CA TYR A 45 -14.08 2.91 11.88
C TYR A 45 -13.72 4.28 12.48
N ASN A 46 -12.66 4.35 13.28
CA ASN A 46 -12.15 5.63 13.75
C ASN A 46 -11.62 6.43 12.56
N LEU A 47 -11.86 7.75 12.57
CA LEU A 47 -11.23 8.65 11.62
C LEU A 47 -9.70 8.64 11.83
N ARG A 48 -8.95 9.01 10.80
CA ARG A 48 -7.49 9.08 10.93
C ARG A 48 -7.11 10.11 12.00
N ALA A 49 -6.13 9.79 12.85
CA ALA A 49 -5.70 10.68 13.94
C ALA A 49 -5.13 12.03 13.45
N ASP A 50 -4.65 12.11 12.21
CA ASP A 50 -4.28 13.36 11.53
C ASP A 50 -5.49 14.29 11.31
N VAL A 51 -6.71 13.76 11.21
CA VAL A 51 -7.96 14.55 11.19
C VAL A 51 -8.22 15.24 12.52
N GLU A 52 -7.88 14.57 13.63
CA GLU A 52 -8.01 15.18 14.95
C GLU A 52 -7.10 16.41 15.10
N LYS A 53 -6.00 16.47 14.34
CA LYS A 53 -5.07 17.61 14.31
C LYS A 53 -5.49 18.74 13.38
N LEU A 54 -6.37 18.47 12.40
CA LEU A 54 -6.79 19.44 11.37
C LEU A 54 -7.93 20.36 11.84
N GLU A 55 -8.36 20.30 13.10
CA GLU A 55 -9.42 21.12 13.70
C GLU A 55 -10.69 21.28 12.82
N LEU A 56 -11.06 20.26 12.02
CA LEU A 56 -12.23 20.38 11.14
C LEU A 56 -13.54 20.63 11.93
N PRO A 57 -14.48 21.42 11.38
CA PRO A 57 -15.79 21.64 11.98
C PRO A 57 -16.53 20.33 12.31
N ALA A 58 -17.30 20.32 13.40
CA ALA A 58 -18.05 19.14 13.84
C ALA A 58 -19.03 18.65 12.77
N LYS A 59 -19.60 19.58 11.99
CA LYS A 59 -20.50 19.32 10.86
C LYS A 59 -19.81 18.47 9.79
N HIS A 60 -18.63 18.91 9.31
CA HIS A 60 -17.87 18.18 8.29
C HIS A 60 -17.41 16.81 8.80
N LYS A 61 -16.93 16.71 10.05
CA LYS A 61 -16.58 15.42 10.66
C LYS A 61 -17.76 14.44 10.65
N ALA A 62 -18.96 14.91 10.98
CA ALA A 62 -20.18 14.09 10.95
C ALA A 62 -20.54 13.66 9.52
N GLN A 63 -20.43 14.56 8.54
CA GLN A 63 -20.68 14.24 7.13
C GLN A 63 -19.67 13.23 6.57
N ILE A 64 -18.38 13.40 6.87
CA ILE A 64 -17.32 12.43 6.51
C ILE A 64 -17.69 11.05 7.05
N ALA A 65 -18.02 10.94 8.34
CA ALA A 65 -18.42 9.66 8.93
C ALA A 65 -19.65 9.04 8.26
N ARG A 66 -20.64 9.86 7.88
CA ARG A 66 -21.84 9.42 7.15
C ARG A 66 -21.49 8.89 5.76
N TYR A 67 -20.71 9.61 4.97
CA TYR A 67 -20.30 9.17 3.63
C TYR A 67 -19.45 7.90 3.68
N LEU A 68 -18.48 7.83 4.60
CA LEU A 68 -17.67 6.63 4.79
C LEU A 68 -18.53 5.42 5.15
N THR A 69 -19.50 5.58 6.06
CA THR A 69 -20.42 4.49 6.44
C THR A 69 -21.34 4.10 5.28
N ALA A 70 -21.84 5.07 4.51
CA ALA A 70 -22.75 4.80 3.41
C ALA A 70 -22.11 4.00 2.26
N TYR A 71 -20.85 4.31 1.94
CA TYR A 71 -20.10 3.64 0.87
C TYR A 71 -19.33 2.40 1.33
N HIS A 72 -18.80 2.39 2.57
CA HIS A 72 -17.89 1.35 3.05
C HIS A 72 -18.36 0.57 4.30
N GLY A 73 -19.50 0.97 4.88
CA GLY A 73 -20.08 0.30 6.04
C GLY A 73 -19.27 0.50 7.33
N SER A 74 -19.38 -0.46 8.24
CA SER A 74 -18.68 -0.50 9.53
C SER A 74 -17.72 -1.69 9.60
N PRO A 75 -16.81 -1.75 10.58
CA PRO A 75 -16.02 -2.95 10.86
C PRO A 75 -16.85 -4.21 11.09
N SER A 76 -18.04 -4.10 11.70
CA SER A 76 -18.95 -5.24 11.90
C SER A 76 -19.73 -5.61 10.63
N ASN A 77 -19.92 -4.64 9.76
CA ASN A 77 -20.70 -4.75 8.55
C ASN A 77 -20.02 -4.02 7.38
N PRO A 78 -18.93 -4.59 6.83
CA PRO A 78 -18.19 -3.96 5.75
C PRO A 78 -18.99 -3.96 4.45
N ARG A 79 -18.73 -2.96 3.62
CA ARG A 79 -19.37 -2.75 2.33
C ARG A 79 -18.35 -2.17 1.35
N MET A 80 -18.59 -2.36 0.04
CA MET A 80 -17.92 -1.60 -1.01
C MET A 80 -18.98 -1.19 -2.03
N ALA A 81 -19.59 -0.01 -1.83
CA ALA A 81 -20.66 0.49 -2.66
C ALA A 81 -20.14 1.43 -3.75
N LEU A 82 -20.85 1.48 -4.87
CA LEU A 82 -20.66 2.39 -5.98
C LEU A 82 -21.89 3.29 -6.14
N PRO A 83 -21.73 4.54 -6.59
CA PRO A 83 -22.85 5.33 -7.09
C PRO A 83 -23.55 4.56 -8.23
N LYS A 84 -24.88 4.63 -8.29
CA LYS A 84 -25.63 4.03 -9.38
C LYS A 84 -25.43 4.85 -10.66
N GLU A 85 -25.06 4.17 -11.75
CA GLU A 85 -24.79 4.84 -13.03
C GLU A 85 -26.00 5.62 -13.56
N GLY A 86 -25.74 6.82 -14.10
CA GLY A 86 -26.75 7.67 -14.74
C GLY A 86 -27.76 8.31 -13.78
N GLU A 87 -27.60 8.12 -12.46
CA GLU A 87 -28.48 8.71 -11.45
C GLU A 87 -28.10 10.18 -11.21
N LYS A 88 -29.08 11.08 -11.36
CA LYS A 88 -28.95 12.47 -10.94
C LYS A 88 -29.22 12.55 -9.43
N ALA A 89 -28.69 13.59 -8.78
CA ALA A 89 -29.10 13.91 -7.41
C ALA A 89 -30.63 13.98 -7.33
N SER A 90 -31.20 13.16 -6.46
CA SER A 90 -32.63 13.15 -6.17
C SER A 90 -33.01 14.36 -5.30
N GLU A 91 -34.31 14.51 -4.99
CA GLU A 91 -34.79 15.51 -4.03
C GLU A 91 -34.31 15.24 -2.59
N ALA A 92 -33.71 14.06 -2.32
CA ALA A 92 -33.09 13.78 -1.03
C ALA A 92 -31.78 14.57 -0.86
N GLU A 93 -31.46 14.94 0.37
CA GLU A 93 -30.29 15.76 0.68
C GLU A 93 -29.09 14.92 1.16
N GLY A 94 -27.88 15.45 0.92
CA GLY A 94 -26.63 14.88 1.40
C GLY A 94 -26.39 13.46 0.88
N VAL A 95 -25.95 12.56 1.76
CA VAL A 95 -25.55 11.19 1.39
C VAL A 95 -26.66 10.38 0.73
N ASP A 96 -27.93 10.71 0.93
CA ASP A 96 -29.05 9.95 0.36
C ASP A 96 -29.49 10.49 -1.01
N ALA A 97 -28.89 11.59 -1.49
CA ALA A 97 -29.19 12.20 -2.79
C ALA A 97 -28.84 11.29 -3.97
N ILE A 98 -27.79 10.48 -3.85
CA ILE A 98 -27.28 9.59 -4.91
C ILE A 98 -27.46 8.13 -4.49
N GLY A 99 -28.23 7.36 -5.26
CA GLY A 99 -28.42 5.94 -5.01
C GLY A 99 -27.13 5.14 -5.22
N ARG A 100 -27.06 3.98 -4.57
CA ARG A 100 -25.84 3.15 -4.50
C ARG A 100 -26.14 1.68 -4.72
N VAL A 101 -25.21 0.98 -5.36
CA VAL A 101 -25.22 -0.47 -5.54
C VAL A 101 -23.94 -1.08 -4.98
N ASP A 102 -24.00 -2.31 -4.50
CA ASP A 102 -22.79 -3.00 -4.06
C ASP A 102 -21.91 -3.34 -5.27
N LYS A 103 -20.61 -3.13 -5.15
CA LYS A 103 -19.65 -3.45 -6.21
C LYS A 103 -19.73 -4.95 -6.52
N PRO A 104 -19.88 -5.35 -7.79
CA PRO A 104 -19.87 -6.75 -8.18
C PRO A 104 -18.60 -7.46 -7.69
N GLY A 105 -18.77 -8.64 -7.07
CA GLY A 105 -17.67 -9.41 -6.46
C GLY A 105 -17.31 -9.02 -5.02
N TYR A 106 -17.93 -7.98 -4.46
CA TYR A 106 -17.72 -7.51 -3.09
C TYR A 106 -19.04 -7.61 -2.30
N ASP A 107 -19.69 -8.77 -2.38
CA ASP A 107 -20.92 -8.99 -1.63
C ASP A 107 -20.66 -8.94 -0.12
N ARG A 108 -21.70 -8.58 0.63
CA ARG A 108 -21.61 -8.33 2.06
C ARG A 108 -21.11 -9.54 2.86
N LEU A 109 -21.56 -10.76 2.52
CA LEU A 109 -21.17 -11.95 3.26
C LEU A 109 -19.70 -12.30 3.00
N HIS A 110 -19.24 -12.16 1.76
CA HIS A 110 -17.84 -12.30 1.38
C HIS A 110 -16.95 -11.29 2.10
N LEU A 111 -17.36 -10.03 2.18
CA LEU A 111 -16.60 -9.02 2.92
C LEU A 111 -16.56 -9.25 4.43
N VAL A 112 -17.64 -9.75 5.03
CA VAL A 112 -17.66 -10.17 6.44
C VAL A 112 -16.68 -11.33 6.66
N PHE A 113 -16.66 -12.31 5.75
CA PHE A 113 -15.72 -13.42 5.81
C PHE A 113 -14.27 -12.95 5.68
N GLY A 114 -13.97 -12.08 4.72
CA GLY A 114 -12.66 -11.45 4.55
C GLY A 114 -12.21 -10.65 5.77
N ARG A 115 -13.13 -9.90 6.38
CA ARG A 115 -12.90 -9.18 7.65
C ARG A 115 -12.55 -10.13 8.78
N ASP A 116 -13.22 -11.28 8.90
CA ASP A 116 -12.92 -12.27 9.95
C ASP A 116 -11.54 -12.88 9.75
N VAL A 117 -11.13 -13.17 8.51
CA VAL A 117 -9.78 -13.62 8.19
C VAL A 117 -8.76 -12.54 8.55
N TYR A 118 -9.03 -11.29 8.14
CA TYR A 118 -8.18 -10.14 8.43
C TYR A 118 -7.99 -9.92 9.94
N ALA A 119 -9.07 -9.98 10.72
CA ALA A 119 -9.03 -9.81 12.17
C ALA A 119 -8.13 -10.87 12.84
N ARG A 120 -8.22 -12.13 12.37
CA ARG A 120 -7.43 -13.25 12.88
C ARG A 120 -5.96 -13.20 12.46
N GLN A 121 -5.66 -12.77 11.23
CA GLN A 121 -4.34 -12.96 10.60
C GLN A 121 -3.54 -11.67 10.38
N CYS A 122 -4.20 -10.52 10.25
CA CYS A 122 -3.59 -9.30 9.74
C CYS A 122 -3.67 -8.11 10.70
N ALA A 123 -4.80 -7.96 11.41
CA ALA A 123 -5.08 -6.78 12.25
C ALA A 123 -4.08 -6.58 13.40
N GLY A 124 -3.47 -7.66 13.90
CA GLY A 124 -2.42 -7.59 14.93
C GLY A 124 -1.21 -6.73 14.50
N CYS A 125 -0.92 -6.68 13.20
CA CYS A 125 0.13 -5.82 12.63
C CYS A 125 -0.47 -4.59 11.93
N HIS A 126 -1.45 -4.79 11.05
CA HIS A 126 -1.97 -3.74 10.18
C HIS A 126 -3.06 -2.84 10.81
N GLY A 127 -3.49 -3.14 12.05
CA GLY A 127 -4.57 -2.42 12.71
C GLY A 127 -5.95 -2.82 12.17
N THR A 128 -7.02 -2.58 12.92
CA THR A 128 -8.38 -2.95 12.48
C THR A 128 -8.91 -2.08 11.34
N THR A 129 -8.36 -0.88 11.19
CA THR A 129 -8.71 0.08 10.14
C THR A 129 -7.76 0.02 8.93
N GLY A 130 -6.73 -0.84 8.98
CA GLY A 130 -5.68 -0.91 7.96
C GLY A 130 -4.66 0.22 8.02
N ASP A 131 -4.55 0.92 9.16
CA ASP A 131 -3.66 2.07 9.36
C ASP A 131 -2.18 1.71 9.60
N GLY A 132 -1.85 0.43 9.64
CA GLY A 132 -0.50 -0.04 9.93
C GLY A 132 -0.09 0.13 11.39
N LYS A 133 -1.03 0.41 12.31
CA LYS A 133 -0.79 0.66 13.74
C LYS A 133 -1.39 -0.41 14.65
N GLY A 134 -1.38 -1.66 14.19
CA GLY A 134 -1.75 -2.80 15.05
C GLY A 134 -0.85 -2.87 16.30
N PRO A 135 -1.27 -3.58 17.35
CA PRO A 135 -0.52 -3.66 18.61
C PRO A 135 0.93 -4.14 18.44
N ALA A 136 1.22 -4.97 17.43
CA ALA A 136 2.58 -5.39 17.13
C ALA A 136 3.41 -4.34 16.38
N ALA A 137 2.78 -3.40 15.67
CA ALA A 137 3.44 -2.51 14.69
C ALA A 137 4.60 -1.70 15.28
N VAL A 138 4.50 -1.27 16.54
CA VAL A 138 5.53 -0.49 17.25
C VAL A 138 6.85 -1.25 17.42
N HIS A 139 6.82 -2.58 17.29
CA HIS A 139 8.00 -3.44 17.43
C HIS A 139 8.54 -3.93 16.07
N LEU A 140 7.97 -3.50 14.96
CA LEU A 140 8.31 -3.99 13.63
C LEU A 140 9.10 -2.95 12.83
N ASN A 141 10.20 -3.39 12.21
CA ASN A 141 10.99 -2.59 11.29
C ASN A 141 11.31 -3.42 10.03
N PRO A 142 10.79 -3.04 8.84
CA PRO A 142 9.94 -1.89 8.58
C PRO A 142 8.54 -2.03 9.22
N PRO A 143 7.82 -0.91 9.46
CA PRO A 143 6.47 -1.01 10.02
C PRO A 143 5.49 -1.57 8.98
N PRO A 144 4.35 -2.12 9.44
CA PRO A 144 3.28 -2.58 8.56
C PRO A 144 2.81 -1.48 7.60
N ARG A 145 2.30 -1.90 6.43
CA ARG A 145 1.73 -0.99 5.43
C ARG A 145 0.43 -0.39 5.98
N ASP A 146 0.34 0.93 5.94
CA ASP A 146 -0.93 1.66 6.01
C ASP A 146 -1.58 1.64 4.61
N TYR A 147 -2.69 0.92 4.50
CA TYR A 147 -3.43 0.74 3.24
C TYR A 147 -4.25 1.97 2.87
N ARG A 148 -4.59 2.81 3.85
CA ARG A 148 -5.55 3.89 3.70
C ARG A 148 -5.06 4.99 2.76
N ASN A 149 -3.78 5.00 2.38
CA ASN A 149 -3.23 5.92 1.38
C ASN A 149 -3.48 5.45 -0.06
N GLY A 150 -3.92 4.22 -0.28
CA GLY A 150 -4.06 3.68 -1.63
C GLY A 150 -2.75 3.37 -2.34
N ILE A 151 -1.61 3.44 -1.63
CA ILE A 151 -0.27 3.28 -2.19
C ILE A 151 0.33 1.94 -1.75
N PHE A 152 0.69 1.10 -2.72
CA PHE A 152 1.31 -0.20 -2.49
C PHE A 152 2.69 -0.25 -3.13
N LYS A 153 3.72 -0.61 -2.35
CA LYS A 153 5.14 -0.63 -2.80
C LYS A 153 5.43 -1.69 -3.86
N PHE A 154 4.77 -2.85 -3.76
CA PHE A 154 5.06 -4.02 -4.59
C PHE A 154 3.92 -4.22 -5.59
N ALA A 155 4.02 -3.56 -6.74
CA ALA A 155 2.98 -3.54 -7.78
C ALA A 155 3.60 -3.78 -9.15
N SER A 156 3.01 -4.63 -9.98
CA SER A 156 3.44 -4.91 -11.35
C SER A 156 3.02 -3.85 -12.36
N THR A 157 2.43 -2.75 -11.91
CA THR A 157 1.91 -1.62 -12.69
C THR A 157 2.89 -0.43 -12.69
N PRO A 158 2.65 0.62 -13.52
CA PRO A 158 3.43 1.84 -13.50
C PRO A 158 3.47 2.52 -12.13
N ARG A 159 4.46 3.41 -11.95
CA ARG A 159 4.54 4.23 -10.73
C ARG A 159 3.27 5.05 -10.57
N GLY A 160 2.69 5.05 -9.38
CA GLY A 160 1.45 5.75 -9.06
C GLY A 160 0.18 4.93 -9.28
N SER A 161 0.22 3.85 -10.07
CA SER A 161 -0.92 2.96 -10.28
C SER A 161 -1.18 2.02 -9.10
N LYS A 162 -2.42 1.53 -8.99
CA LYS A 162 -2.80 0.48 -8.04
C LYS A 162 -2.07 -0.83 -8.35
N PRO A 163 -1.82 -1.69 -7.34
CA PRO A 163 -1.35 -3.03 -7.62
C PRO A 163 -2.45 -3.85 -8.30
N ARG A 164 -2.06 -4.80 -9.14
CA ARG A 164 -2.99 -5.80 -9.66
C ARG A 164 -3.46 -6.73 -8.55
N ARG A 165 -4.59 -7.41 -8.76
CA ARG A 165 -5.03 -8.46 -7.84
C ARG A 165 -3.97 -9.55 -7.64
N ASP A 166 -3.26 -9.90 -8.72
CA ASP A 166 -2.16 -10.88 -8.67
C ASP A 166 -0.99 -10.43 -7.80
N ASP A 167 -0.71 -9.12 -7.71
CA ASP A 167 0.34 -8.59 -6.83
C ASP A 167 -0.04 -8.76 -5.36
N LEU A 168 -1.30 -8.48 -5.02
CA LEU A 168 -1.84 -8.69 -3.68
C LEU A 168 -1.87 -10.19 -3.32
N ARG A 169 -2.32 -11.05 -4.24
CA ARG A 169 -2.29 -12.50 -4.05
C ARG A 169 -0.88 -12.99 -3.78
N ARG A 170 0.07 -12.51 -4.56
CA ARG A 170 1.47 -12.89 -4.43
C ARG A 170 2.05 -12.50 -3.08
N ILE A 171 1.84 -11.27 -2.63
CA ILE A 171 2.41 -10.81 -1.35
C ILE A 171 1.79 -11.54 -0.17
N VAL A 172 0.50 -11.90 -0.24
CA VAL A 172 -0.16 -12.74 0.78
C VAL A 172 0.43 -14.16 0.79
N ILE A 173 0.63 -14.77 -0.38
CA ILE A 173 1.16 -16.15 -0.47
C ILE A 173 2.60 -16.24 0.05
N TYR A 174 3.47 -15.31 -0.36
CA TYR A 174 4.92 -15.42 -0.12
C TYR A 174 5.43 -14.56 1.03
N GLY A 175 4.61 -13.64 1.55
CA GLY A 175 5.04 -12.60 2.49
C GLY A 175 5.98 -11.59 1.84
N ALA A 176 6.43 -10.62 2.63
CA ALA A 176 7.44 -9.65 2.21
C ALA A 176 8.79 -10.05 2.81
N LYS A 177 9.61 -10.76 2.02
CA LYS A 177 10.90 -11.33 2.46
C LYS A 177 11.80 -10.25 3.08
N GLY A 178 12.39 -10.52 4.25
CA GLY A 178 13.21 -9.53 4.97
C GLY A 178 12.41 -8.53 5.81
N THR A 179 11.10 -8.77 5.98
CA THR A 179 10.24 -8.05 6.91
C THR A 179 9.52 -9.04 7.82
N SER A 180 8.73 -8.53 8.77
CA SER A 180 7.89 -9.35 9.65
C SER A 180 6.58 -9.83 9.01
N MET A 181 6.30 -9.52 7.74
CA MET A 181 5.11 -10.02 7.03
C MET A 181 5.33 -11.47 6.57
N PRO A 182 4.71 -12.47 7.22
CA PRO A 182 4.96 -13.88 6.91
C PRO A 182 4.24 -14.32 5.63
N ALA A 183 4.51 -15.55 5.21
CA ALA A 183 3.80 -16.22 4.12
C ALA A 183 2.47 -16.82 4.62
N PHE A 184 1.37 -16.51 3.95
CA PHE A 184 0.04 -17.04 4.26
C PHE A 184 -0.44 -18.11 3.27
N ARG A 185 0.50 -18.80 2.60
CA ARG A 185 0.22 -19.94 1.71
C ARG A 185 -0.59 -21.08 2.36
N PHE A 186 -0.64 -21.13 3.69
CA PHE A 186 -1.41 -22.12 4.44
C PHE A 186 -2.92 -21.80 4.51
N LEU A 187 -3.31 -20.53 4.30
CA LEU A 187 -4.73 -20.16 4.23
C LEU A 187 -5.34 -20.75 2.96
N PRO A 188 -6.58 -21.27 2.99
CA PRO A 188 -7.32 -21.66 1.79
C PRO A 188 -7.40 -20.52 0.77
N GLU A 189 -7.56 -20.85 -0.51
CA GLU A 189 -7.66 -19.84 -1.57
C GLU A 189 -8.82 -18.87 -1.33
N GLU A 190 -9.98 -19.39 -0.96
CA GLU A 190 -11.16 -18.58 -0.61
C GLU A 190 -10.87 -17.56 0.50
N GLU A 191 -10.17 -17.97 1.58
CA GLU A 191 -9.76 -17.05 2.66
C GLU A 191 -8.77 -15.99 2.16
N ARG A 192 -7.85 -16.36 1.26
CA ARG A 192 -6.89 -15.43 0.67
C ARG A 192 -7.57 -14.40 -0.23
N GLU A 193 -8.50 -14.82 -1.07
CA GLU A 193 -9.24 -13.90 -1.93
C GLU A 193 -10.13 -12.97 -1.11
N ALA A 194 -10.85 -13.50 -0.12
CA ALA A 194 -11.70 -12.70 0.76
C ALA A 194 -10.91 -11.63 1.55
N VAL A 195 -9.72 -11.98 2.08
CA VAL A 195 -8.88 -10.99 2.79
C VAL A 195 -8.30 -9.94 1.84
N ILE A 196 -8.01 -10.29 0.58
CA ILE A 196 -7.57 -9.32 -0.44
C ILE A 196 -8.68 -8.31 -0.73
N ASP A 197 -9.92 -8.78 -0.91
CA ASP A 197 -11.08 -7.92 -1.14
C ASP A 197 -11.35 -6.99 0.05
N TYR A 198 -11.19 -7.51 1.27
CA TYR A 198 -11.30 -6.68 2.46
C TYR A 198 -10.18 -5.64 2.57
N VAL A 199 -8.93 -5.99 2.23
CA VAL A 199 -7.81 -5.02 2.17
C VAL A 199 -8.07 -3.92 1.13
N GLN A 200 -8.61 -4.26 -0.04
CA GLN A 200 -9.02 -3.26 -1.04
C GLN A 200 -10.13 -2.36 -0.52
N THR A 201 -11.09 -2.90 0.23
CA THR A 201 -12.15 -2.13 0.89
C THR A 201 -11.59 -1.13 1.91
N LEU A 202 -10.63 -1.56 2.75
CA LEU A 202 -9.94 -0.67 3.71
C LEU A 202 -9.14 0.44 2.99
N SER A 203 -8.49 0.10 1.88
CA SER A 203 -7.78 1.07 1.03
C SER A 203 -8.74 2.11 0.45
N ALA A 204 -9.79 1.66 -0.25
CA ALA A 204 -10.77 2.54 -0.88
C ALA A 204 -11.48 3.44 0.13
N ARG A 205 -11.83 2.91 1.31
CA ARG A 205 -12.37 3.69 2.43
C ARG A 205 -11.39 4.79 2.86
N GLY A 206 -10.12 4.44 3.05
CA GLY A 206 -9.10 5.37 3.48
C GLY A 206 -8.79 6.48 2.47
N GLU A 207 -8.87 6.16 1.18
CA GLU A 207 -8.71 7.13 0.09
C GLU A 207 -9.90 8.08 0.02
N LEU A 208 -11.13 7.56 0.16
CA LEU A 208 -12.32 8.40 0.24
C LEU A 208 -12.24 9.34 1.44
N GLU A 209 -11.77 8.84 2.57
CA GLU A 209 -11.54 9.65 3.77
C GLU A 209 -10.56 10.79 3.49
N ILE A 210 -9.41 10.52 2.86
CA ILE A 210 -8.44 11.57 2.46
C ILE A 210 -9.09 12.60 1.52
N ASN A 211 -9.81 12.16 0.49
CA ASN A 211 -10.42 13.07 -0.47
C ASN A 211 -11.46 13.98 0.18
N LEU A 212 -12.28 13.45 1.09
CA LEU A 212 -13.26 14.23 1.84
C LEU A 212 -12.60 15.21 2.81
N ILE A 213 -11.49 14.83 3.45
CA ILE A 213 -10.74 15.75 4.33
C ILE A 213 -10.17 16.90 3.50
N ARG A 214 -9.58 16.60 2.34
CA ARG A 214 -9.02 17.60 1.44
C ARG A 214 -10.10 18.57 0.97
N GLU A 215 -11.23 18.05 0.48
CA GLU A 215 -12.38 18.85 0.09
C GLU A 215 -12.86 19.77 1.23
N ALA A 216 -13.01 19.23 2.44
CA ALA A 216 -13.43 20.03 3.60
C ALA A 216 -12.41 21.10 4.03
N THR A 217 -11.12 20.90 3.74
CA THR A 217 -10.06 21.84 4.12
C THR A 217 -9.85 22.92 3.06
N ASP A 218 -9.93 22.53 1.79
CA ASP A 218 -9.51 23.37 0.68
C ASP A 218 -10.70 24.11 0.03
N GLU A 219 -11.91 23.53 0.03
CA GLU A 219 -13.04 24.01 -0.78
C GLU A 219 -14.28 24.41 0.04
N LEU A 220 -14.43 23.95 1.28
CA LEU A 220 -15.64 24.18 2.09
C LEU A 220 -15.40 25.15 3.25
N VAL A 221 -16.35 26.07 3.46
CA VAL A 221 -16.48 26.77 4.74
C VAL A 221 -17.33 25.97 5.73
N GLU A 222 -17.35 26.36 7.00
CA GLU A 222 -18.03 25.60 8.07
C GLU A 222 -19.53 25.38 7.80
N GLU A 223 -20.18 26.33 7.15
CA GLU A 223 -21.60 26.29 6.81
C GLU A 223 -21.94 25.41 5.61
N ASP A 224 -20.95 25.05 4.79
CA ASP A 224 -21.18 24.29 3.57
C ASP A 224 -21.42 22.80 3.86
N ASP A 225 -22.16 22.15 2.96
CA ASP A 225 -22.30 20.71 2.89
C ASP A 225 -21.46 20.16 1.75
N PHE A 226 -20.93 18.95 1.92
CA PHE A 226 -20.33 18.22 0.79
C PHE A 226 -21.35 17.99 -0.32
N ASP A 227 -21.01 18.40 -1.54
CA ASP A 227 -21.78 18.04 -2.73
C ASP A 227 -21.79 16.51 -2.94
N PRO A 228 -22.97 15.85 -2.88
CA PRO A 228 -23.09 14.41 -3.09
C PRO A 228 -22.54 13.94 -4.45
N ALA A 229 -22.61 14.78 -5.48
CA ALA A 229 -22.08 14.45 -6.81
C ALA A 229 -20.55 14.42 -6.82
N THR A 230 -19.90 15.38 -6.17
CA THR A 230 -18.44 15.38 -5.95
C THR A 230 -17.98 14.15 -5.20
N VAL A 231 -18.67 13.79 -4.10
CA VAL A 231 -18.33 12.57 -3.33
C VAL A 231 -18.53 11.31 -4.17
N ALA A 232 -19.60 11.23 -4.96
CA ALA A 232 -19.83 10.13 -5.88
C ALA A 232 -18.71 10.04 -6.95
N GLY A 233 -18.23 11.17 -7.45
CA GLY A 233 -17.05 11.26 -8.33
C GLY A 233 -15.82 10.63 -7.68
N PHE A 234 -15.48 11.01 -6.44
CA PHE A 234 -14.35 10.42 -5.72
C PHE A 234 -14.45 8.90 -5.59
N VAL A 235 -15.63 8.37 -5.24
CA VAL A 235 -15.84 6.92 -5.13
C VAL A 235 -15.67 6.24 -6.49
N THR A 236 -16.19 6.84 -7.55
CA THR A 236 -16.07 6.33 -8.91
C THR A 236 -14.60 6.26 -9.34
N ASP A 237 -13.85 7.32 -9.14
CA ASP A 237 -12.43 7.41 -9.52
C ASP A 237 -11.55 6.40 -8.75
N ILE A 238 -11.75 6.29 -7.43
CA ILE A 238 -11.05 5.32 -6.60
C ILE A 238 -11.29 3.91 -7.14
N ASN A 239 -12.55 3.56 -7.42
CA ASN A 239 -12.90 2.22 -7.90
C ASN A 239 -12.42 1.94 -9.32
N ALA A 240 -12.48 2.94 -10.21
CA ALA A 240 -11.95 2.85 -11.57
C ALA A 240 -10.44 2.64 -11.56
N SER A 241 -9.70 3.27 -10.63
CA SER A 241 -8.25 3.07 -10.51
C SER A 241 -7.85 1.62 -10.18
N TRP A 242 -8.67 0.92 -9.38
CA TRP A 242 -8.47 -0.50 -9.09
C TRP A 242 -8.76 -1.39 -10.29
N ALA A 243 -9.79 -1.05 -11.08
CA ALA A 243 -10.13 -1.81 -12.30
C ALA A 243 -9.06 -1.65 -13.39
N ARG A 244 -8.55 -0.43 -13.61
CA ARG A 244 -7.50 -0.15 -14.61
C ARG A 244 -6.18 -0.87 -14.34
N ALA A 245 -5.88 -1.19 -13.08
CA ALA A 245 -4.62 -1.83 -12.70
C ALA A 245 -4.36 -3.13 -13.48
N ASP A 246 -5.40 -3.91 -13.77
CA ASP A 246 -5.26 -5.19 -14.47
C ASP A 246 -4.84 -5.03 -15.95
N GLU A 247 -5.09 -3.87 -16.54
CA GLU A 247 -4.71 -3.53 -17.92
C GLU A 247 -3.33 -2.89 -17.99
N GLU A 248 -2.85 -2.30 -16.89
CA GLU A 248 -1.60 -1.56 -16.80
C GLU A 248 -0.40 -2.44 -16.43
N LEU A 249 -0.35 -3.72 -16.85
CA LEU A 249 0.79 -4.58 -16.54
C LEU A 249 2.08 -4.08 -17.20
N VAL A 250 3.11 -3.77 -16.39
CA VAL A 250 4.44 -3.44 -16.89
C VAL A 250 5.11 -4.69 -17.45
N ARG A 251 5.37 -4.64 -18.75
CA ARG A 251 6.11 -5.66 -19.51
C ARG A 251 7.46 -5.09 -19.93
N PRO A 252 8.57 -5.82 -19.74
CA PRO A 252 9.85 -5.47 -20.35
C PRO A 252 9.69 -5.25 -21.85
N LEU A 253 10.34 -4.22 -22.41
CA LEU A 253 10.25 -3.92 -23.84
C LEU A 253 11.11 -4.89 -24.66
N THR A 254 12.18 -5.40 -24.05
CA THR A 254 13.06 -6.40 -24.62
C THR A 254 13.03 -7.69 -23.81
N VAL A 255 13.37 -8.81 -24.45
CA VAL A 255 13.51 -10.10 -23.75
C VAL A 255 14.70 -10.08 -22.82
N ASN A 256 14.63 -10.81 -21.71
CA ASN A 256 15.79 -10.99 -20.82
C ASN A 256 16.90 -11.74 -21.59
N PRO A 257 18.05 -11.12 -21.88
CA PRO A 257 19.16 -11.79 -22.56
C PRO A 257 19.77 -12.86 -21.67
N ALA A 258 20.58 -13.74 -22.25
CA ALA A 258 21.35 -14.71 -21.47
C ALA A 258 22.29 -13.97 -20.50
N LYS A 259 22.36 -14.42 -19.24
CA LYS A 259 23.30 -13.89 -18.26
C LYS A 259 24.71 -14.39 -18.60
N THR A 260 25.61 -13.49 -18.96
CA THR A 260 27.03 -13.77 -19.24
C THR A 260 27.91 -12.82 -18.41
N PRO A 261 29.23 -13.06 -18.30
CA PRO A 261 30.14 -12.12 -17.65
C PRO A 261 30.06 -10.70 -18.24
N GLU A 262 29.85 -10.58 -19.55
CA GLU A 262 29.71 -9.30 -20.24
C GLU A 262 28.43 -8.57 -19.81
N THR A 263 27.28 -9.24 -19.79
CA THR A 263 26.02 -8.59 -19.38
C THR A 263 26.01 -8.20 -17.89
N VAL A 264 26.71 -8.97 -17.05
CA VAL A 264 26.94 -8.64 -15.64
C VAL A 264 27.83 -7.40 -15.50
N ARG A 265 28.94 -7.33 -16.25
CA ARG A 265 29.82 -6.16 -16.29
C ARG A 265 29.09 -4.91 -16.79
N ASP A 266 28.30 -5.03 -17.85
CA ASP A 266 27.48 -3.92 -18.38
C ASP A 266 26.44 -3.46 -17.37
N GLY A 267 25.91 -4.38 -16.56
CA GLY A 267 25.04 -4.07 -15.44
C GLY A 267 25.74 -3.27 -14.35
N ALA A 268 26.98 -3.62 -14.01
CA ALA A 268 27.80 -2.87 -13.05
C ALA A 268 28.09 -1.44 -13.55
N VAL A 269 28.41 -1.30 -14.85
CA VAL A 269 28.55 0.02 -15.51
C VAL A 269 27.24 0.80 -15.42
N ALA A 270 26.12 0.19 -15.79
CA ALA A 270 24.80 0.83 -15.72
C ALA A 270 24.44 1.26 -14.29
N PHE A 271 24.83 0.48 -13.27
CA PHE A 271 24.57 0.80 -11.85
C PHE A 271 25.26 2.10 -11.41
N ALA A 272 26.48 2.33 -11.89
CA ALA A 272 27.17 3.60 -11.69
C ALA A 272 26.58 4.71 -12.55
N GLU A 273 26.31 4.44 -13.84
CA GLU A 273 25.86 5.44 -14.79
C GLU A 273 24.46 5.99 -14.47
N MET A 274 23.54 5.11 -14.07
CA MET A 274 22.16 5.43 -13.72
C MET A 274 22.02 5.90 -12.27
N TYR A 275 23.14 6.26 -11.63
CA TYR A 275 23.23 6.86 -10.30
C TYR A 275 22.69 5.99 -9.16
N CYS A 276 22.57 4.67 -9.35
CA CYS A 276 22.12 3.75 -8.30
C CYS A 276 23.08 3.78 -7.09
N VAL A 277 24.38 3.97 -7.35
CA VAL A 277 25.44 4.14 -6.34
C VAL A 277 25.14 5.25 -5.33
N LYS A 278 24.40 6.31 -5.70
CA LYS A 278 24.08 7.42 -4.79
C LYS A 278 23.27 6.97 -3.56
N CYS A 279 22.42 5.96 -3.72
CA CYS A 279 21.58 5.43 -2.65
C CYS A 279 22.07 4.06 -2.18
N HIS A 280 22.37 3.17 -3.11
CA HIS A 280 22.79 1.79 -2.81
C HIS A 280 24.28 1.66 -2.51
N ASN A 281 25.03 2.78 -2.45
CA ASN A 281 26.48 2.84 -2.26
C ASN A 281 27.27 2.12 -3.36
N ARG A 282 28.58 2.30 -3.31
CA ARG A 282 29.56 1.69 -4.23
C ARG A 282 29.70 0.17 -4.04
N ASP A 283 29.30 -0.34 -2.88
CA ASP A 283 29.32 -1.75 -2.48
C ASP A 283 27.96 -2.45 -2.63
N ALA A 284 26.95 -1.76 -3.18
CA ALA A 284 25.57 -2.23 -3.32
C ALA A 284 24.86 -2.59 -1.98
N ALA A 285 25.45 -2.25 -0.83
CA ALA A 285 24.89 -2.54 0.48
C ALA A 285 23.84 -1.51 0.93
N GLY A 286 23.82 -0.34 0.29
CA GLY A 286 23.05 0.81 0.75
C GLY A 286 23.54 1.35 2.09
N SER A 287 23.22 2.61 2.39
CA SER A 287 23.51 3.17 3.72
C SER A 287 22.26 3.61 4.44
N LYS A 288 22.22 3.35 5.75
CA LYS A 288 21.29 4.03 6.66
C LYS A 288 21.67 5.50 6.93
N SER A 289 22.87 5.90 6.53
CA SER A 289 23.33 7.30 6.58
C SER A 289 23.11 8.06 5.28
N ALA A 290 22.67 7.39 4.20
CA ALA A 290 22.34 8.08 2.96
C ALA A 290 21.06 8.88 3.18
N ASP A 291 21.12 10.20 2.98
CA ASP A 291 19.93 11.05 2.99
C ASP A 291 19.14 10.82 1.70
N VAL A 292 18.31 9.78 1.74
CA VAL A 292 17.43 9.38 0.64
C VAL A 292 16.06 10.03 0.76
N GLY A 293 15.79 10.83 1.81
CA GLY A 293 14.48 11.41 2.10
C GLY A 293 13.50 10.44 2.77
N VAL A 294 12.23 10.86 2.82
CA VAL A 294 11.13 10.15 3.49
C VAL A 294 10.17 9.50 2.49
N ASP A 295 9.58 8.38 2.90
CA ASP A 295 8.45 7.77 2.22
C ASP A 295 7.16 8.59 2.42
N THR A 296 6.11 8.29 1.67
CA THR A 296 4.81 8.98 1.79
C THR A 296 4.12 8.79 3.13
N TRP A 297 4.68 7.97 4.02
CA TRP A 297 4.21 7.77 5.39
C TRP A 297 5.11 8.51 6.40
N GLY A 298 6.00 9.39 5.94
CA GLY A 298 6.87 10.23 6.76
C GLY A 298 8.08 9.52 7.36
N ARG A 299 8.44 8.33 6.85
CA ARG A 299 9.55 7.52 7.40
C ARG A 299 10.76 7.55 6.49
N ILE A 300 11.96 7.58 7.07
CA ILE A 300 13.19 7.45 6.29
C ILE A 300 13.18 6.12 5.53
N ALA A 301 13.32 6.20 4.21
CA ALA A 301 13.15 5.07 3.31
C ALA A 301 14.50 4.44 2.95
N PHE A 302 15.08 3.65 3.86
CA PHE A 302 16.42 3.11 3.63
C PHE A 302 16.50 2.22 2.37
N PRO A 303 17.56 2.37 1.56
CA PRO A 303 17.82 1.49 0.43
C PRO A 303 18.11 0.08 0.93
N ALA A 304 17.65 -0.92 0.17
CA ALA A 304 17.94 -2.32 0.48
C ALA A 304 19.44 -2.62 0.31
N ASN A 305 19.97 -3.44 1.21
CA ASN A 305 21.24 -4.12 0.98
C ASN A 305 21.01 -5.20 -0.08
N LEU A 306 21.54 -4.95 -1.28
CA LEU A 306 21.31 -5.80 -2.44
C LEU A 306 22.04 -7.15 -2.29
N ALA A 307 23.20 -7.20 -1.65
CA ALA A 307 23.96 -8.43 -1.40
C ALA A 307 23.19 -9.46 -0.56
N MET A 308 22.37 -9.00 0.39
CA MET A 308 21.58 -9.89 1.25
C MET A 308 20.47 -10.64 0.50
N GLY A 309 20.09 -10.19 -0.70
CA GLY A 309 19.02 -10.81 -1.48
C GLY A 309 17.65 -10.83 -0.78
N MET A 310 17.42 -9.93 0.17
CA MET A 310 16.15 -9.75 0.89
C MET A 310 15.26 -8.73 0.16
N LEU A 311 15.06 -8.95 -1.15
CA LEU A 311 14.23 -8.06 -1.97
C LEU A 311 12.75 -8.28 -1.65
N HIS A 312 12.13 -7.31 -0.97
CA HIS A 312 10.75 -7.41 -0.50
C HIS A 312 9.73 -7.65 -1.63
N GLY A 313 9.98 -7.07 -2.82
CA GLY A 313 9.11 -7.17 -3.99
C GLY A 313 9.28 -8.45 -4.83
N GLY A 314 10.16 -9.37 -4.42
CA GLY A 314 10.47 -10.60 -5.16
C GLY A 314 11.88 -10.63 -5.76
N ARG A 315 12.33 -11.84 -6.13
CA ARG A 315 13.66 -12.12 -6.67
C ARG A 315 13.66 -12.69 -8.09
N ARG A 316 12.50 -12.83 -8.74
CA ARG A 316 12.51 -13.23 -10.15
C ARG A 316 13.11 -12.08 -10.96
N PRO A 317 13.82 -12.36 -12.07
CA PRO A 317 14.37 -11.32 -12.92
C PRO A 317 13.34 -10.23 -13.29
N GLU A 318 12.10 -10.62 -13.60
CA GLU A 318 11.03 -9.69 -13.95
C GLU A 318 10.58 -8.80 -12.78
N ASP A 319 10.74 -9.26 -11.54
CA ASP A 319 10.38 -8.46 -10.36
C ASP A 319 11.39 -7.35 -10.13
N ILE A 320 12.67 -7.71 -10.25
CA ILE A 320 13.80 -6.77 -10.15
C ILE A 320 13.70 -5.76 -11.29
N TYR A 321 13.48 -6.23 -12.52
CA TYR A 321 13.24 -5.39 -13.69
C TYR A 321 12.15 -4.36 -13.40
N ARG A 322 10.98 -4.78 -12.93
CA ARG A 322 9.86 -3.85 -12.67
C ARG A 322 10.14 -2.87 -11.53
N ARG A 323 10.95 -3.23 -10.53
CA ARG A 323 11.35 -2.29 -9.46
C ARG A 323 12.28 -1.21 -9.98
N ILE A 324 13.16 -1.55 -10.91
CA ILE A 324 14.06 -0.58 -11.54
C ILE A 324 13.28 0.27 -12.54
N TYR A 325 12.52 -0.37 -13.43
CA TYR A 325 11.75 0.28 -14.48
C TYR A 325 10.72 1.26 -13.90
N SER A 326 9.85 0.80 -12.98
CA SER A 326 8.76 1.62 -12.43
C SER A 326 9.12 2.33 -11.12
N GLY A 327 10.27 2.03 -10.51
CA GLY A 327 10.57 2.48 -9.15
C GLY A 327 9.72 1.78 -8.09
N ILE A 328 9.72 2.35 -6.88
CA ILE A 328 8.91 1.85 -5.76
C ILE A 328 7.96 2.94 -5.28
N ASN A 329 6.66 2.67 -5.45
CA ASN A 329 5.57 3.56 -5.06
C ASN A 329 5.68 4.03 -3.61
N GLY A 330 5.47 5.32 -3.41
CA GLY A 330 5.53 5.95 -2.09
C GLY A 330 6.92 6.02 -1.49
N THR A 331 7.99 5.70 -2.22
CA THR A 331 9.38 5.84 -1.74
C THR A 331 10.19 6.77 -2.65
N PRO A 332 11.35 7.24 -2.17
CA PRO A 332 12.32 7.98 -2.97
C PRO A 332 12.98 7.18 -4.10
N MET A 333 12.85 5.84 -4.16
CA MET A 333 13.41 5.04 -5.25
C MET A 333 12.66 5.33 -6.55
N PRO A 334 13.28 6.05 -7.51
CA PRO A 334 12.61 6.57 -8.69
C PRO A 334 12.43 5.46 -9.75
N ALA A 335 11.64 5.77 -10.76
CA ALA A 335 11.58 4.97 -11.97
C ALA A 335 12.82 5.23 -12.83
N SER A 336 13.40 4.19 -13.42
CA SER A 336 14.50 4.30 -14.39
C SER A 336 14.05 3.94 -15.81
N LYS A 337 12.75 4.07 -16.11
CA LYS A 337 12.15 3.74 -17.41
C LYS A 337 12.57 4.68 -18.56
N ASP A 338 12.93 5.92 -18.26
CA ASP A 338 13.08 6.95 -19.28
C ASP A 338 14.48 6.86 -19.93
N PRO A 339 14.58 6.82 -21.26
CA PRO A 339 15.86 6.77 -21.96
C PRO A 339 16.70 8.04 -21.74
N ASN A 340 18.02 7.91 -21.84
CA ASN A 340 18.93 9.03 -21.74
C ASN A 340 18.93 9.82 -23.05
N THR A 341 18.26 10.97 -23.04
CA THR A 341 18.13 11.86 -24.19
C THR A 341 19.46 12.49 -24.61
N VAL A 342 20.43 12.63 -23.68
CA VAL A 342 21.75 13.19 -23.99
C VAL A 342 22.56 12.26 -24.89
N THR A 343 22.40 10.94 -24.73
CA THR A 343 23.10 9.94 -25.54
C THR A 343 22.27 9.44 -26.72
N GLY A 344 21.04 9.92 -26.90
CA GLY A 344 20.12 9.42 -27.92
C GLY A 344 19.65 7.98 -27.67
N GLU A 345 19.65 7.54 -26.41
CA GLU A 345 19.23 6.18 -26.03
C GLU A 345 17.75 5.95 -26.37
N THR A 346 17.46 4.79 -26.94
CA THR A 346 16.11 4.32 -27.26
C THR A 346 15.43 3.65 -26.04
N ALA A 347 14.12 3.42 -26.12
CA ALA A 347 13.39 2.73 -25.07
C ALA A 347 13.82 1.25 -24.95
N GLU A 348 14.15 0.63 -26.07
CA GLU A 348 14.64 -0.74 -26.16
C GLU A 348 16.04 -0.86 -25.53
N GLU A 349 16.97 0.04 -25.85
CA GLU A 349 18.31 0.08 -25.23
C GLU A 349 18.21 0.32 -23.71
N ARG A 350 17.29 1.20 -23.28
CA ARG A 350 17.03 1.39 -21.84
C ARG A 350 16.53 0.10 -21.19
N SER A 351 15.62 -0.62 -21.84
CA SER A 351 15.11 -1.92 -21.38
C SER A 351 16.23 -2.96 -21.27
N GLU A 352 17.12 -3.05 -22.26
CA GLU A 352 18.29 -3.95 -22.21
C GLU A 352 19.25 -3.58 -21.08
N ARG A 353 19.53 -2.30 -20.87
CA ARG A 353 20.35 -1.84 -19.74
C ARG A 353 19.73 -2.18 -18.38
N ILE A 354 18.40 -2.14 -18.26
CA ILE A 354 17.71 -2.60 -17.05
C ILE A 354 17.87 -4.11 -16.88
N TRP A 355 17.85 -4.91 -17.95
CA TRP A 355 18.17 -6.33 -17.85
C TRP A 355 19.60 -6.59 -17.40
N HIS A 356 20.57 -5.82 -17.88
CA HIS A 356 21.96 -5.92 -17.43
C HIS A 356 22.07 -5.56 -15.93
N LEU A 357 21.35 -4.52 -15.46
CA LEU A 357 21.23 -4.23 -14.02
C LEU A 357 20.65 -5.42 -13.24
N VAL A 358 19.63 -6.11 -13.78
CA VAL A 358 19.09 -7.31 -13.16
C VAL A 358 20.16 -8.39 -13.03
N HIS A 359 20.94 -8.65 -14.09
CA HIS A 359 22.04 -9.62 -14.07
C HIS A 359 23.10 -9.26 -13.02
N PHE A 360 23.53 -8.00 -12.98
CA PHE A 360 24.44 -7.50 -11.96
C PHE A 360 23.89 -7.68 -10.54
N ILE A 361 22.64 -7.28 -10.27
CA ILE A 361 22.03 -7.44 -8.94
C ILE A 361 21.91 -8.92 -8.56
N THR A 362 21.59 -9.81 -9.50
CA THR A 362 21.58 -11.25 -9.23
C THR A 362 22.97 -11.78 -8.90
N GLU A 363 24.01 -11.33 -9.61
CA GLU A 363 25.41 -11.68 -9.31
C GLU A 363 25.81 -11.21 -7.91
N VAL A 364 25.46 -9.98 -7.54
CA VAL A 364 25.74 -9.42 -6.20
C VAL A 364 25.09 -10.25 -5.09
N ILE A 365 23.87 -10.73 -5.32
CA ILE A 365 23.17 -11.60 -4.37
C ILE A 365 23.83 -12.97 -4.27
N GLU A 366 24.23 -13.55 -5.41
CA GLU A 366 24.84 -14.88 -5.47
C GLU A 366 26.20 -14.93 -4.77
N ASN A 367 26.95 -13.82 -4.83
CA ASN A 367 28.26 -13.69 -4.21
C ASN A 367 28.25 -13.02 -2.83
N ASN A 368 27.07 -12.59 -2.33
CA ASN A 368 26.93 -11.81 -1.09
C ASN A 368 27.85 -10.56 -1.07
N GLY A 369 27.95 -9.89 -2.22
CA GLY A 369 28.84 -8.76 -2.44
C GLY A 369 29.13 -8.57 -3.93
N ILE A 370 29.71 -7.43 -4.29
CA ILE A 370 30.11 -7.15 -5.67
C ILE A 370 31.43 -7.90 -5.95
N PRO A 371 31.52 -8.76 -7.01
CA PRO A 371 32.79 -9.37 -7.37
C PRO A 371 33.80 -8.33 -7.89
N GLU A 372 35.10 -8.63 -7.81
CA GLU A 372 36.17 -7.64 -8.03
C GLU A 372 36.14 -7.00 -9.43
N ALA A 373 35.77 -7.77 -10.46
CA ALA A 373 35.73 -7.27 -11.83
C ALA A 373 34.62 -6.22 -12.04
N GLU A 374 33.44 -6.46 -11.47
CA GLU A 374 32.29 -5.54 -11.50
C GLU A 374 32.54 -4.32 -10.61
N GLN A 375 33.21 -4.51 -9.46
CA GLN A 375 33.62 -3.40 -8.61
C GLN A 375 34.56 -2.48 -9.37
N ALA A 376 35.58 -3.02 -10.06
CA ALA A 376 36.48 -2.26 -10.89
C ALA A 376 35.75 -1.51 -12.03
N ALA A 377 34.71 -2.11 -12.62
CA ALA A 377 33.90 -1.46 -13.65
C ALA A 377 33.11 -0.25 -13.10
N ILE A 378 32.50 -0.38 -11.92
CA ILE A 378 31.83 0.74 -11.22
C ILE A 378 32.85 1.86 -10.95
N ASP A 379 34.04 1.48 -10.48
CA ASP A 379 35.08 2.42 -10.08
C ASP A 379 35.61 3.23 -11.25
N GLU A 380 35.79 2.59 -12.40
CA GLU A 380 36.20 3.22 -13.65
C GLU A 380 35.18 4.30 -14.09
N VAL A 381 33.88 4.01 -14.03
CA VAL A 381 32.82 4.97 -14.36
C VAL A 381 32.84 6.17 -13.40
N LEU A 382 32.98 5.91 -12.10
CA LEU A 382 33.00 6.97 -11.09
C LEU A 382 34.25 7.85 -11.22
N GLN A 383 35.41 7.27 -11.52
CA GLN A 383 36.65 8.02 -11.78
C GLN A 383 36.53 8.90 -13.02
N LYS A 384 36.00 8.38 -14.13
CA LYS A 384 35.77 9.17 -15.36
C LYS A 384 34.83 10.36 -15.11
N ARG A 385 33.84 10.20 -14.25
CA ARG A 385 32.91 11.29 -13.86
C ARG A 385 33.51 12.32 -12.91
N ALA A 386 34.47 11.92 -12.08
CA ALA A 386 35.16 12.80 -11.15
C ALA A 386 36.30 13.58 -11.82
N ALA A 387 36.79 13.12 -12.98
CA ALA A 387 37.80 13.83 -13.75
C ALA A 387 37.26 15.20 -14.19
N PRO A 388 38.03 16.29 -14.02
CA PRO A 388 37.62 17.59 -14.52
C PRO A 388 37.40 17.50 -16.03
N ALA A 389 36.31 18.10 -16.52
CA ALA A 389 36.08 18.19 -17.96
C ALA A 389 37.32 18.81 -18.62
N GLU A 390 37.91 18.14 -19.60
CA GLU A 390 39.01 18.71 -20.38
C GLU A 390 38.55 20.09 -20.89
N PRO A 391 39.37 21.15 -20.72
CA PRO A 391 39.01 22.45 -21.25
C PRO A 391 38.84 22.31 -22.76
N ALA A 392 37.60 22.57 -23.23
CA ALA A 392 37.29 22.59 -24.64
C ALA A 392 38.34 23.47 -25.35
N ALA A 393 39.11 22.86 -26.26
CA ALA A 393 40.12 23.55 -27.03
C ALA A 393 39.48 24.79 -27.67
N ALA A 394 40.01 25.95 -27.32
CA ALA A 394 39.52 27.24 -27.77
C ALA A 394 39.56 27.31 -29.31
N ALA A 395 38.42 27.06 -29.94
CA ALA A 395 38.19 27.49 -31.32
C ALA A 395 38.02 29.01 -31.27
N GLY A 396 39.02 29.72 -31.80
CA GLY A 396 39.07 31.17 -31.81
C GLY A 396 37.83 31.77 -32.48
N ILE A 397 37.10 32.59 -31.73
CA ILE A 397 36.11 33.53 -32.25
C ILE A 397 36.76 34.92 -32.16
N PRO A 398 36.79 35.72 -33.24
CA PRO A 398 37.34 37.07 -33.20
C PRO A 398 36.50 37.93 -32.25
N ALA A 399 37.20 38.72 -31.43
CA ALA A 399 36.58 39.71 -30.57
C ALA A 399 35.95 40.82 -31.41
N ASP A 400 34.63 40.95 -31.35
CA ASP A 400 33.96 42.23 -31.52
C ASP A 400 32.56 42.20 -30.86
N GLY A 401 32.34 43.17 -29.96
CA GLY A 401 31.02 43.73 -29.70
C GLY A 401 30.23 43.20 -28.50
N LEU A 402 30.11 44.08 -27.50
CA LEU A 402 28.90 44.37 -26.70
C LEU A 402 28.74 43.70 -25.34
N ASP A 403 29.15 44.50 -24.34
CA ASP A 403 28.35 45.03 -23.24
C ASP A 403 27.88 44.15 -22.08
N HIS A 404 28.09 44.76 -20.91
CA HIS A 404 27.92 44.26 -19.57
C HIS A 404 26.45 44.09 -19.16
N HIS A 405 26.25 43.18 -18.19
CA HIS A 405 25.09 42.97 -17.31
C HIS A 405 24.16 41.80 -17.66
N ALA A 406 24.38 40.65 -17.03
CA ALA A 406 23.45 40.01 -16.09
C ALA A 406 23.89 38.56 -15.78
N ALA A 407 23.95 38.23 -14.49
CA ALA A 407 24.21 36.89 -14.01
C ALA A 407 23.02 35.96 -14.29
N VAL A 408 23.29 34.75 -14.79
CA VAL A 408 22.30 33.67 -14.98
C VAL A 408 22.55 32.60 -13.90
N PRO A 409 21.53 32.18 -13.13
CA PRO A 409 21.68 31.13 -12.12
C PRO A 409 21.60 29.72 -12.71
N LEU A 410 22.16 28.78 -11.92
CA LEU A 410 22.19 27.33 -12.11
C LEU A 410 20.79 26.69 -12.11
N PHE A 411 20.66 25.62 -12.92
CA PHE A 411 19.55 24.65 -13.08
C PHE A 411 18.37 25.04 -14.01
N PRO A 412 18.05 24.23 -15.02
CA PRO A 412 16.69 24.13 -15.52
C PRO A 412 15.88 23.25 -14.56
N GLY A 413 14.83 23.85 -14.00
CA GLY A 413 13.92 23.22 -13.06
C GLY A 413 13.15 22.05 -13.69
N SER A 414 12.85 21.07 -12.84
CA SER A 414 11.81 20.08 -13.05
C SER A 414 10.46 20.79 -13.17
N GLU A 415 9.88 20.82 -14.36
CA GLU A 415 8.45 21.10 -14.49
C GLU A 415 7.68 19.90 -13.92
N ALA A 416 6.92 20.20 -12.87
CA ALA A 416 5.89 19.32 -12.35
C ALA A 416 4.73 19.33 -13.36
N ASP A 417 4.36 18.17 -13.88
CA ASP A 417 3.13 17.99 -14.67
C ASP A 417 1.90 18.34 -13.82
N PRO A 418 1.09 19.34 -14.20
CA PRO A 418 -0.21 19.57 -13.58
C PRO A 418 -1.26 18.77 -14.35
N VAL A 419 -1.77 17.71 -13.72
CA VAL A 419 -2.97 17.02 -14.17
C VAL A 419 -4.20 17.75 -13.60
N HIS A 420 -5.10 18.15 -14.51
CA HIS A 420 -6.44 18.72 -14.33
C HIS A 420 -6.59 20.22 -14.03
N ALA A 421 -6.99 20.98 -15.06
CA ALA A 421 -8.21 21.80 -15.04
C ALA A 421 -8.50 22.35 -16.44
N LYS A 422 -9.68 22.03 -17.00
CA LYS A 422 -10.57 22.94 -17.77
C LYS A 422 -11.70 22.15 -18.44
N GLY A 423 -12.83 22.07 -17.74
CA GLY A 423 -14.15 21.97 -18.35
C GLY A 423 -14.84 23.31 -18.17
N GLY A 424 -14.86 24.12 -19.24
CA GLY A 424 -15.50 25.43 -19.27
C GLY A 424 -16.39 25.51 -20.52
N ILE A 425 -17.65 25.82 -20.28
CA ILE A 425 -18.79 25.74 -21.17
C ILE A 425 -18.74 26.87 -22.20
N HIS A 426 -19.03 26.59 -23.47
CA HIS A 426 -19.72 27.51 -24.37
C HIS A 426 -20.21 26.80 -25.65
N GLU A 427 -21.53 26.76 -25.82
CA GLU A 427 -22.22 26.84 -27.12
C GLU A 427 -22.88 28.23 -27.19
N PRO A 428 -23.33 28.71 -28.36
CA PRO A 428 -23.26 28.11 -29.71
C PRO A 428 -22.25 28.75 -30.66
#